data_AF-A0AAD4TJ20-F1
#
_entry.id   AF-A0AAD4TJ20-F1
#
_cell.length_a   1.000
_cell.length_b   1.000
_cell.length_c   1.000
_cell.angle_alpha   90.00
_cell.angle_beta   90.00
_cell.angle_gamma   90.00
#
_symmetry.space_group_name_H-M   'P 1'
#
loop_
_entity.id
_entity.type
_entity.pdbx_description
1 polymer ?
#
loop_
_entity_poly.entity_id
_entity_poly.type
_entity_poly.pdbx_seq_one_letter_code
_entity_poly.pdbx_strand_id
1 'polypeptide(L)'
;MDPRLQLNFNKDQAEGVLMLGLACCHPNPNKRPSMKVALQILKGEIAPPILPNDKPAFMWLAMDCPEEESRIYFSGGILSPSTELSGR
;
A
#
# COMPACT_ATOMS: atom_id res chain seq x y z
N MET A 1 7.91 2.48 -23.03
CA MET A 1 9.14 2.84 -22.30
C MET A 1 9.26 4.36 -22.30
N ASP A 2 9.59 4.99 -21.17
CA ASP A 2 9.68 6.46 -21.05
C ASP A 2 10.82 7.00 -21.92
N PRO A 3 10.56 7.88 -22.91
CA PRO A 3 11.60 8.46 -23.77
C PRO A 3 12.67 9.23 -22.99
N ARG A 4 12.33 9.77 -21.81
CA ARG A 4 13.25 10.55 -20.97
C ARG A 4 14.35 9.70 -20.35
N LEU A 5 14.15 8.39 -20.23
CA LEU A 5 15.17 7.46 -19.73
C LEU A 5 16.25 7.16 -20.76
N GLN A 6 16.07 7.55 -22.03
CA GLN A 6 17.03 7.35 -23.12
C GLN A 6 17.52 5.89 -23.25
N LEU A 7 16.70 4.91 -22.80
CA LEU A 7 17.07 3.50 -22.69
C LEU A 7 18.31 3.21 -21.79
N ASN A 8 18.72 4.19 -20.97
CA ASN A 8 19.86 4.08 -20.05
C ASN A 8 19.45 3.38 -18.74
N PHE A 9 18.97 2.15 -18.83
CA PHE A 9 18.63 1.33 -17.68
C PHE A 9 18.86 -0.15 -17.96
N ASN A 10 19.11 -0.92 -16.90
CA ASN A 10 19.11 -2.37 -17.01
C ASN A 10 17.67 -2.86 -17.21
N LYS A 11 17.43 -3.55 -18.33
CA LYS A 11 16.10 -4.00 -18.74
C LYS A 11 15.44 -4.92 -17.70
N ASP A 12 16.19 -5.85 -17.14
CA ASP A 12 15.68 -6.83 -16.18
C ASP A 12 15.32 -6.15 -14.84
N GLN A 13 16.13 -5.18 -14.41
CA GLN A 13 15.80 -4.37 -13.22
C GLN A 13 14.57 -3.49 -13.46
N ALA A 14 14.45 -2.87 -14.64
CA ALA A 14 13.28 -2.05 -14.96
C ALA A 14 12.01 -2.89 -15.05
N GLU A 15 12.07 -4.09 -15.62
CA GLU A 15 10.97 -5.04 -15.61
C GLU A 15 10.59 -5.45 -14.19
N GLY A 16 11.56 -5.80 -13.34
CA GLY A 16 11.31 -6.16 -11.95
C GLY A 16 10.66 -5.04 -11.13
N VAL A 17 11.13 -3.79 -11.31
CA VAL A 17 10.54 -2.61 -10.66
C VAL A 17 9.12 -2.37 -11.15
N LEU A 18 8.86 -2.55 -12.44
CA LEU A 18 7.53 -2.39 -13.01
C LEU A 18 6.55 -3.44 -12.46
N MET A 19 6.95 -4.71 -12.44
CA MET A 19 6.15 -5.80 -11.87
C MET A 19 5.88 -5.58 -10.38
N LEU A 20 6.89 -5.13 -9.62
CA LEU A 20 6.70 -4.76 -8.22
C LEU A 20 5.70 -3.61 -8.05
N GLY A 21 5.82 -2.54 -8.84
CA GLY A 21 4.90 -1.40 -8.79
C GLY A 21 3.46 -1.80 -9.07
N LEU A 22 3.23 -2.66 -10.06
CA LEU A 22 1.92 -3.22 -10.35
C LEU A 22 1.37 -4.07 -9.19
N ALA A 23 2.19 -4.91 -8.57
CA ALA A 23 1.80 -5.69 -7.40
C ALA A 23 1.45 -4.81 -6.18
N CYS A 24 2.17 -3.70 -5.97
CA CYS A 24 1.86 -2.70 -4.94
C CYS A 24 0.49 -2.03 -5.16
N CYS A 25 0.05 -1.93 -6.41
CA CYS A 25 -1.24 -1.35 -6.78
C CYS A 25 -2.41 -2.35 -6.75
N HIS A 26 -2.24 -3.54 -6.15
CA HIS A 26 -3.30 -4.53 -6.08
C HIS A 26 -4.55 -3.98 -5.35
N PRO A 27 -5.78 -4.18 -5.87
CA PRO A 27 -7.00 -3.64 -5.26
C PRO A 27 -7.22 -4.16 -3.83
N ASN A 28 -6.97 -5.45 -3.59
CA ASN A 28 -6.92 -6.02 -2.24
C ASN A 28 -5.62 -5.60 -1.51
N PRO A 29 -5.68 -4.89 -0.38
CA PRO A 29 -4.49 -4.48 0.38
C PRO A 29 -3.69 -5.66 0.94
N ASN A 30 -4.34 -6.78 1.27
CA ASN A 30 -3.70 -7.97 1.81
C ASN A 30 -2.88 -8.75 0.77
N LYS A 31 -3.05 -8.43 -0.51
CA LYS A 31 -2.28 -9.01 -1.62
C LYS A 31 -1.10 -8.13 -2.04
N ARG A 32 -1.00 -6.90 -1.52
CA ARG A 32 0.14 -6.02 -1.79
C ARG A 32 1.38 -6.57 -1.08
N PRO A 33 2.57 -6.52 -1.70
CA PRO A 33 3.80 -6.93 -1.04
C PRO A 33 4.09 -6.01 0.16
N SER A 34 4.65 -6.59 1.23
CA SER A 34 5.15 -5.80 2.36
C SER A 34 6.40 -5.01 1.95
N MET A 35 6.70 -3.91 2.67
CA MET A 35 7.91 -3.12 2.41
C MET A 35 9.18 -3.97 2.49
N LYS A 36 9.23 -4.94 3.42
CA LYS A 36 10.34 -5.90 3.53
C LYS A 36 10.54 -6.64 2.21
N VAL A 37 9.48 -7.25 1.66
CA VAL A 37 9.52 -8.01 0.40
C VAL A 37 9.89 -7.10 -0.77
N ALA A 38 9.30 -5.90 -0.84
CA ALA A 38 9.61 -4.92 -1.88
C ALA A 38 11.10 -4.58 -1.92
N LEU A 39 11.74 -4.36 -0.76
CA LEU A 39 13.17 -4.07 -0.68
C LEU A 39 14.03 -5.26 -1.15
N GLN A 40 13.65 -6.49 -0.82
CA GLN A 40 14.37 -7.67 -1.29
C GLN A 40 14.32 -7.79 -2.82
N ILE A 41 13.16 -7.49 -3.43
CA ILE A 41 13.02 -7.46 -4.90
C ILE A 41 13.88 -6.34 -5.50
N LEU A 42 13.84 -5.13 -4.92
CA LEU A 42 14.63 -3.98 -5.42
C LEU A 42 16.14 -4.21 -5.33
N LYS A 43 16.60 -4.99 -4.35
CA LYS A 43 18.00 -5.40 -4.22
C LYS A 43 18.38 -6.59 -5.12
N GLY A 44 17.41 -7.21 -5.79
CA GLY A 44 17.61 -8.43 -6.57
C GLY A 44 17.84 -9.68 -5.72
N GLU A 45 17.50 -9.65 -4.43
CA GLU A 45 17.62 -10.81 -3.53
C GLU A 45 16.55 -11.88 -3.83
N ILE A 46 15.39 -11.46 -4.32
CA ILE A 46 14.30 -12.35 -4.72
C ILE A 46 13.70 -11.89 -6.06
N ALA A 47 13.12 -12.83 -6.80
CA ALA A 47 12.46 -12.53 -8.06
C ALA A 47 11.19 -11.67 -7.86
N PRO A 48 10.87 -10.78 -8.80
CA PRO A 48 9.61 -10.03 -8.79
C PRO A 48 8.40 -10.96 -8.94
N PRO A 49 7.21 -10.54 -8.47
CA PRO A 49 6.00 -11.35 -8.58
C PRO A 49 5.60 -11.54 -10.05
N ILE A 50 5.13 -12.73 -10.38
CA ILE A 50 4.52 -13.01 -11.70
C ILE A 50 3.09 -12.47 -11.67
N LEU A 51 2.76 -11.60 -12.62
CA LEU A 51 1.45 -10.99 -12.73
C LEU A 51 0.66 -11.57 -13.90
N PRO A 52 -0.68 -11.63 -13.81
CA PRO A 52 -1.50 -11.92 -14.98
C PRO A 52 -1.33 -10.83 -16.03
N ASN A 53 -1.38 -11.22 -17.32
CA ASN A 53 -1.29 -10.28 -18.43
C ASN A 53 -2.53 -9.38 -18.54
N ASP A 54 -3.67 -9.87 -18.06
CA ASP A 54 -4.92 -9.14 -18.12
C ASP A 54 -5.05 -8.20 -16.93
N LYS A 55 -5.43 -6.96 -17.22
CA LYS A 55 -5.82 -6.00 -16.19
C LYS A 55 -7.07 -6.52 -15.49
N PRO A 56 -7.07 -6.70 -14.16
CA PRO A 56 -8.29 -7.04 -13.45
C PRO A 56 -9.32 -5.92 -13.63
N ALA A 57 -10.58 -6.31 -13.82
CA ALA A 57 -11.70 -5.38 -13.78
C ALA A 57 -11.61 -4.57 -12.48
N PHE A 58 -11.84 -3.25 -12.58
CA PHE A 58 -11.84 -2.40 -11.39
C PHE A 58 -12.94 -2.91 -10.44
N MET A 59 -12.53 -3.41 -9.29
CA MET A 59 -13.43 -3.81 -8.22
C MET A 59 -13.06 -2.96 -7.01
N TRP A 60 -13.96 -2.06 -6.61
CA TRP A 60 -13.92 -1.55 -5.25
C TRP A 60 -14.34 -2.73 -4.39
N LEU A 61 -13.38 -3.40 -3.76
CA LEU A 61 -13.72 -4.30 -2.67
C LEU A 61 -14.37 -3.40 -1.63
N ALA A 62 -15.70 -3.46 -1.54
CA ALA A 62 -16.37 -3.06 -0.31
C ALA A 62 -15.66 -3.87 0.77
N MET A 63 -14.85 -3.19 1.58
CA MET A 63 -14.36 -3.82 2.80
C MET A 63 -15.62 -4.30 3.49
N ASP A 64 -15.72 -5.60 3.74
CA ASP A 64 -16.69 -6.08 4.71
C ASP A 64 -16.32 -5.35 6.01
N CYS A 65 -17.02 -4.25 6.27
CA CYS A 65 -16.99 -3.57 7.55
C CYS A 65 -17.49 -4.62 8.52
N PRO A 66 -16.65 -5.17 9.42
CA PRO A 66 -17.11 -6.24 10.29
C PRO A 66 -18.30 -5.71 11.08
N GLU A 67 -19.46 -6.31 10.83
CA GLU A 67 -20.68 -6.01 11.54
C GLU A 67 -20.50 -6.54 12.98
N GLU A 68 -20.70 -5.64 13.94
CA GLU A 68 -20.77 -5.82 15.40
C GLU A 68 -19.46 -5.68 16.24
N GLU A 69 -19.21 -4.41 16.60
CA GLU A 69 -19.04 -3.89 17.97
C GLU A 69 -17.87 -4.40 18.85
N SER A 70 -16.94 -3.49 19.21
CA SER A 70 -16.60 -3.17 20.61
C SER A 70 -15.21 -2.52 20.77
N ARG A 71 -15.22 -1.18 20.83
CA ARG A 71 -14.53 -0.34 21.83
C ARG A 71 -13.12 -0.71 22.34
N ILE A 72 -12.10 -0.89 21.50
CA ILE A 72 -10.72 -0.79 22.01
C ILE A 72 -9.76 -0.11 21.01
N TYR A 73 -10.08 1.13 20.62
CA TYR A 73 -9.02 2.08 20.30
C TYR A 73 -8.32 2.43 21.61
N PHE A 74 -7.16 1.80 21.83
CA PHE A 74 -6.30 2.00 23.00
C PHE A 74 -5.96 3.49 23.18
N SER A 75 -6.48 4.08 24.26
CA SER A 75 -5.85 5.06 25.15
C SER A 75 -4.91 6.11 24.52
N GLY A 76 -5.43 7.31 24.25
CA GLY A 76 -4.54 8.44 23.92
C GLY A 76 -5.17 9.82 23.67
N GLY A 77 -6.44 10.07 24.01
CA GLY A 77 -7.02 11.39 23.74
C GLY A 77 -8.37 11.62 24.41
N ILE A 78 -8.36 11.88 25.71
CA ILE A 78 -9.46 12.62 26.35
C ILE A 78 -9.29 14.08 25.90
N LEU A 79 -10.20 14.56 25.05
CA LEU A 79 -10.44 16.00 24.99
C LEU A 79 -11.17 16.38 26.28
N SER A 80 -10.47 17.10 27.16
CA SER A 80 -11.08 17.73 28.33
C SER A 80 -12.20 18.67 27.89
N PRO A 81 -13.35 18.72 28.59
CA PRO A 81 -14.36 19.74 28.36
C PRO A 81 -13.77 21.12 28.63
N SER A 82 -13.94 22.04 27.68
CA SER A 82 -13.55 23.44 27.79
C SER A 82 -14.17 24.05 29.06
N THR A 83 -13.39 24.29 30.10
CA THR A 83 -13.85 25.04 31.26
C THR A 83 -13.93 26.51 30.88
N GLU A 84 -15.13 27.08 30.87
CA GLU A 84 -15.34 28.52 30.82
C GLU A 84 -14.73 29.20 32.04
N LEU A 85 -13.99 30.28 31.79
CA LEU A 85 -13.38 31.13 32.81
C LEU A 85 -14.46 32.08 33.36
N SER A 86 -15.24 31.65 34.34
CA SER A 86 -16.11 32.57 35.09
C SER A 86 -15.33 33.21 36.22
N GLY A 87 -14.97 34.49 36.02
CA GLY A 87 -14.24 35.29 36.98
C GLY A 87 -15.02 35.61 38.26
N ARG A 88 -14.26 35.80 39.34
CA ARG A 88 -14.53 36.71 40.43
C ARG A 88 -13.24 37.08 41.14
#